data_AF-A0A939XBR7-F1
#
_entry.id   AF-A0A939XBR7-F1
#
_cell.length_a   1.000
_cell.length_b   1.000
_cell.length_c   1.000
_cell.angle_alpha   90.00
_cell.angle_beta   90.00
_cell.angle_gamma   90.00
#
_symmetry.space_group_name_H-M   'P 1'
#
loop_
_entity.id
_entity.type
_entity.pdbx_description
1 polymer ?
#
loop_
_entity_poly.entity_id
_entity_poly.type
_entity_poly.pdbx_seq_one_letter_code
_entity_poly.pdbx_strand_id
1 'polypeptide(L)'
;MELLIEALFDLVMQGTIGLSKSRKVPMPIRIICGVLIVAVFAAVIFLIGFIGVSFLKEKPWGGIAILLFDVLLVGLCIFRVVRAVRSRDT
;
A
#
# COMPACT_ATOMS: atom_id res chain seq x y z
N MET A 1 -19.35 15.27 11.07
CA MET A 1 -18.03 14.71 11.42
C MET A 1 -18.17 13.53 12.37
N GLU A 2 -19.05 13.58 13.37
CA GLU A 2 -19.34 12.42 14.24
C GLU A 2 -19.83 11.20 13.47
N LEU A 3 -20.85 11.34 12.60
CA LEU A 3 -21.40 10.20 11.83
C LEU A 3 -20.40 9.46 10.93
N LEU A 4 -19.44 10.18 10.34
CA LEU A 4 -18.41 9.56 9.49
C LEU A 4 -17.34 8.85 10.32
N ILE A 5 -16.98 9.42 11.48
CA ILE A 5 -16.00 8.83 12.40
C ILE A 5 -16.61 7.62 13.10
N GLU A 6 -17.87 7.71 13.53
CA GLU A 6 -18.63 6.63 14.17
C GLU A 6 -18.80 5.45 13.21
N ALA A 7 -19.17 5.71 11.94
CA ALA A 7 -19.24 4.67 10.92
C ALA A 7 -17.88 4.01 10.65
N LEU A 8 -16.77 4.77 10.70
CA LEU A 8 -15.41 4.25 10.56
C LEU A 8 -14.97 3.42 11.77
N PHE A 9 -15.28 3.88 12.99
CA PHE A 9 -14.94 3.18 14.23
C PHE A 9 -15.73 1.88 14.38
N ASP A 10 -17.01 1.90 14.05
CA ASP A 10 -17.87 0.72 14.05
C ASP A 10 -17.38 -0.30 12.99
N LEU A 11 -16.91 0.18 11.83
CA LEU A 11 -16.26 -0.67 10.82
C LEU A 11 -14.99 -1.34 11.34
N VAL A 12 -14.15 -0.58 12.04
CA VAL A 12 -12.86 -1.04 12.56
C VAL A 12 -13.07 -2.04 13.70
N MET A 13 -14.00 -1.74 14.62
CA MET A 13 -14.38 -2.61 15.75
C MET A 13 -15.06 -3.89 15.27
N GLN A 14 -16.01 -3.82 14.34
CA GLN A 14 -16.66 -5.00 13.77
C GLN A 14 -15.71 -5.81 12.87
N GLY A 15 -14.82 -5.13 12.15
CA GLY A 15 -13.80 -5.75 11.30
C GLY A 15 -12.71 -6.49 12.07
N THR A 16 -12.30 -6.01 13.25
CA THR A 16 -11.30 -6.67 14.11
C THR A 16 -11.84 -7.90 14.82
N ILE A 17 -13.13 -7.93 15.20
CA ILE A 17 -13.73 -9.07 15.91
C ILE A 17 -14.20 -10.17 14.94
N GLY A 18 -14.50 -9.83 13.68
CA GLY A 18 -15.02 -10.76 12.66
C GLY A 18 -13.97 -11.50 11.81
N LEU A 19 -12.67 -11.29 12.04
CA LEU A 19 -11.56 -11.69 11.17
C LEU A 19 -11.37 -13.22 10.99
N SER A 20 -12.17 -14.07 11.65
CA SER A 20 -12.06 -15.53 11.57
C SER A 20 -13.18 -16.24 10.80
N LYS A 21 -14.30 -15.57 10.47
CA LYS A 21 -15.39 -16.22 9.72
C LYS A 21 -15.79 -15.45 8.48
N SER A 22 -15.35 -15.99 7.34
CA SER A 22 -15.82 -15.78 5.96
C SER A 22 -17.25 -15.26 5.86
N ARG A 23 -17.43 -13.93 5.97
CA ARG A 23 -18.62 -13.23 5.52
C ARG A 23 -18.19 -12.24 4.46
N LYS A 24 -18.97 -12.19 3.38
CA LYS A 24 -18.80 -11.28 2.24
C LYS A 24 -18.64 -9.84 2.76
N VAL A 25 -17.39 -9.35 2.83
CA VAL A 25 -17.12 -7.93 3.09
C VAL A 25 -17.86 -7.11 2.02
N PRO A 26 -18.72 -6.14 2.39
CA PRO A 26 -19.49 -5.36 1.43
C PRO A 26 -18.57 -4.55 0.51
N MET A 27 -18.96 -4.40 -0.76
CA MET A 27 -18.15 -3.78 -1.82
C MET A 27 -17.52 -2.42 -1.43
N PRO A 28 -18.24 -1.48 -0.77
CA PRO A 28 -17.67 -0.19 -0.41
C PRO A 28 -16.47 -0.30 0.52
N ILE A 29 -16.54 -1.20 1.51
CA ILE A 29 -15.45 -1.43 2.46
C ILE A 29 -14.23 -2.01 1.74
N ARG A 30 -14.43 -2.93 0.79
CA ARG A 30 -13.32 -3.49 0.00
C ARG A 30 -12.61 -2.42 -0.81
N ILE A 31 -13.36 -1.48 -1.40
CA ILE A 31 -12.78 -0.37 -2.17
C ILE A 31 -11.98 0.54 -1.24
N ILE A 32 -12.55 0.93 -0.08
CA ILE A 32 -11.87 1.78 0.90
C ILE A 32 -10.58 1.11 1.40
N CYS A 33 -10.65 -0.15 1.83
CA CYS A 33 -9.47 -0.89 2.27
C CYS A 33 -8.43 -1.06 1.15
N GLY A 34 -8.88 -1.33 -0.08
CA GLY A 34 -8.00 -1.44 -1.25
C GLY A 34 -7.26 -0.14 -1.53
N VAL A 35 -7.98 0.99 -1.57
CA VAL A 35 -7.41 2.33 -1.78
C VAL A 35 -6.45 2.68 -0.65
N LEU A 36 -6.80 2.37 0.60
CA LEU A 36 -5.96 2.67 1.76
C LEU A 36 -4.65 1.86 1.73
N ILE A 37 -4.71 0.58 1.38
CA ILE A 37 -3.51 -0.25 1.21
C ILE A 37 -2.63 0.30 0.09
N VAL A 38 -3.22 0.62 -1.08
CA VAL A 38 -2.46 1.18 -2.21
C VAL A 38 -1.81 2.52 -1.83
N ALA A 39 -2.53 3.39 -1.13
CA ALA A 39 -2.02 4.68 -0.67
C ALA A 39 -0.84 4.52 0.31
N VAL A 40 -0.95 3.60 1.27
CA VAL A 40 0.15 3.30 2.21
C VAL A 40 1.37 2.76 1.47
N PHE A 41 1.19 1.82 0.53
CA PHE A 41 2.30 1.29 -0.27
C PHE A 41 2.96 2.38 -1.11
N ALA A 42 2.17 3.24 -1.76
CA ALA A 42 2.70 4.37 -2.52
C ALA A 42 3.49 5.33 -1.62
N ALA A 43 2.97 5.64 -0.42
CA ALA A 43 3.66 6.50 0.54
C ALA A 43 5.01 5.93 0.99
N VAL A 44 5.10 4.61 1.22
CA VAL A 44 6.36 3.95 1.57
C VAL A 44 7.39 4.06 0.45
N ILE A 45 6.98 3.81 -0.80
CA ILE A 45 7.86 3.94 -1.98
C ILE A 45 8.35 5.39 -2.11
N PHE A 46 7.45 6.36 -2.01
CA PHE A 46 7.82 7.78 -2.06
C PHE A 46 8.80 8.17 -0.94
N LEU A 47 8.62 7.63 0.27
CA LEU A 47 9.49 7.90 1.41
C LEU A 47 10.91 7.36 1.16
N ILE A 48 11.03 6.14 0.62
CA ILE A 48 12.32 5.54 0.26
C ILE A 48 13.02 6.37 -0.83
N GLY A 49 12.28 6.76 -1.87
CA GLY A 49 12.81 7.63 -2.92
C GLY A 49 13.26 8.99 -2.37
N PHE A 50 12.49 9.61 -1.48
CA PHE A 50 12.84 10.88 -0.85
C PHE A 50 14.11 10.78 0.01
N ILE A 51 14.29 9.69 0.74
CA ILE A 51 15.53 9.41 1.49
C ILE A 51 16.70 9.27 0.51
N GLY A 52 16.54 8.51 -0.57
CA GLY A 52 17.57 8.35 -1.61
C GLY A 52 18.01 9.69 -2.22
N VAL A 53 17.06 10.59 -2.52
CA VAL A 53 17.34 11.95 -3.02
C VAL A 53 18.00 12.83 -1.96
N SER A 54 17.60 12.72 -0.70
CA SER A 54 18.20 13.50 0.39
C SER A 54 19.65 13.10 0.63
N PHE A 55 19.97 11.79 0.53
CA PHE A 55 21.32 11.27 0.71
C PHE A 55 22.27 11.50 -0.47
N LEU A 56 21.75 11.86 -1.66
CA LEU A 56 22.58 12.20 -2.83
C LEU A 56 23.51 13.39 -2.57
N LYS A 57 23.12 14.32 -1.68
CA LYS A 57 23.91 15.51 -1.35
C LYS A 57 25.08 15.22 -0.41
N GLU A 58 24.93 14.27 0.50
CA GLU A 58 25.93 13.96 1.52
C GLU A 58 26.84 12.80 1.12
N LYS A 59 26.27 11.74 0.55
CA LYS A 59 26.98 10.53 0.12
C LYS A 59 26.42 10.05 -1.22
N PRO A 60 26.98 10.50 -2.36
CA PRO A 60 26.40 10.26 -3.68
C PRO A 60 26.26 8.76 -3.98
N TRP A 61 27.27 7.95 -3.62
CA TRP A 61 27.24 6.49 -3.80
C TRP A 61 26.14 5.80 -2.99
N GLY A 62 25.87 6.28 -1.77
CA GLY A 62 24.80 5.75 -0.92
C GLY A 62 23.41 6.11 -1.43
N GLY A 63 23.22 7.37 -1.86
CA GLY A 63 21.96 7.82 -2.47
C GLY A 63 21.63 7.07 -3.76
N ILE A 64 22.64 6.83 -4.62
CA ILE A 64 22.48 6.04 -5.85
C ILE A 64 22.06 4.60 -5.53
N ALA A 65 22.71 3.95 -4.55
CA ALA A 65 22.36 2.57 -4.18
C ALA A 65 20.92 2.45 -3.67
N ILE A 66 20.46 3.42 -2.87
CA ILE A 66 19.08 3.45 -2.34
C ILE A 66 18.07 3.68 -3.47
N LEU A 67 18.34 4.61 -4.39
CA LEU A 67 17.45 4.85 -5.54
C LEU A 67 17.38 3.64 -6.47
N LEU A 68 18.50 2.95 -6.71
CA LEU A 68 18.53 1.76 -7.55
C LEU A 68 17.74 0.61 -6.92
N PHE A 69 17.80 0.47 -5.60
CA PHE A 69 16.96 -0.45 -4.84
C PHE A 69 15.48 -0.09 -4.92
N ASP A 70 15.13 1.21 -4.81
CA ASP A 70 13.75 1.69 -4.93
C ASP A 70 13.14 1.36 -6.30
N VAL A 71 13.88 1.62 -7.39
CA VAL A 71 13.46 1.27 -8.76
C VAL A 71 13.21 -0.24 -8.90
N LEU A 72 14.07 -1.06 -8.32
CA LEU A 72 13.93 -2.52 -8.35
C LEU A 72 12.69 -2.98 -7.57
N LEU A 73 12.42 -2.36 -6.42
CA LEU A 73 11.25 -2.63 -5.58
C LEU A 73 9.94 -2.25 -6.30
N VAL A 74 9.91 -1.08 -6.95
CA VAL A 74 8.79 -0.66 -7.80
C VAL A 74 8.57 -1.64 -8.96
N GLY A 75 9.66 -2.05 -9.63
CA GLY A 75 9.60 -3.04 -10.72
C GLY A 75 9.02 -4.39 -10.27
N LEU A 76 9.45 -4.90 -9.12
CA LEU A 76 8.89 -6.12 -8.51
C LEU A 76 7.41 -5.96 -8.14
N CYS A 77 7.03 -4.79 -7.64
CA CYS A 77 5.65 -4.50 -7.27
C CYS A 77 4.75 -4.53 -8.51
N ILE A 78 5.16 -3.86 -9.59
CA ILE A 78 4.46 -3.88 -10.88
C ILE A 78 4.38 -5.31 -11.42
N PHE A 79 5.49 -6.06 -11.43
CA PHE A 79 5.51 -7.43 -11.92
C PHE A 79 4.54 -8.34 -11.14
N ARG A 80 4.49 -8.21 -9.81
CA ARG A 80 3.55 -8.96 -8.96
C ARG A 80 2.10 -8.58 -9.26
N VAL A 81 1.81 -7.29 -9.43
CA VAL A 81 0.45 -6.82 -9.77
C VAL A 81 0.04 -7.32 -11.15
N VAL A 82 0.88 -7.16 -12.17
CA VAL A 82 0.62 -7.64 -13.54
C VAL A 82 0.40 -9.16 -13.55
N ARG A 83 1.22 -9.92 -12.83
CA ARG A 83 1.04 -11.39 -12.71
C ARG A 83 -0.26 -11.75 -11.99
N ALA A 84 -0.62 -11.03 -10.94
CA ALA A 84 -1.87 -11.25 -10.20
C ALA A 84 -3.11 -10.91 -11.05
N VAL A 85 -3.04 -9.87 -11.87
CA VAL A 85 -4.09 -9.51 -12.84
C VAL A 85 -4.19 -10.59 -13.93
N ARG A 86 -3.07 -10.98 -14.54
CA ARG A 86 -3.04 -12.00 -15.61
C ARG A 86 -3.57 -13.36 -15.16
N SER A 87 -3.35 -13.74 -13.89
CA SER A 87 -3.85 -14.99 -13.31
C SER A 87 -5.37 -15.01 -13.08
N ARG A 88 -6.07 -13.88 -13.18
CA ARG A 88 -7.54 -13.82 -13.07
C ARG A 88 -8.25 -13.93 -14.42
N ASP A 89 -7.53 -13.76 -15.52
CA ASP A 89 -8.06 -13.85 -16.89
C ASP A 89 -7.89 -15.25 -17.52
N THR A 90 -7.34 -16.23 -16.79
CA THR A 90 -7.25 -17.65 -17.21
C THR A 90 -8.05 -18.52 -16.26
#